data_AF-A0A7W9IBB4-F1
#
_entry.id   AF-A0A7W9IBB4-F1
#
_cell.length_a   1.000
_cell.length_b   1.000
_cell.length_c   1.000
_cell.angle_alpha   90.00
_cell.angle_beta   90.00
_cell.angle_gamma   90.00
#
_symmetry.space_group_name_H-M   'P 1'
#
loop_
_entity.id
_entity.type
_entity.pdbx_description
1 polymer ?
#
loop_
_entity_poly.entity_id
_entity_poly.type
_entity_poly.pdbx_seq_one_letter_code
_entity_poly.pdbx_strand_id
1 'polypeptide(L)' 'MTSKTLAESLIDLGVATSHSRPKTSNDNPHLKASFKTLKHCPAFPAVFGSVEDTRVFCQGFYA' A
#
# COMPACT_ATOMS: atom_id res chain seq x y z
N MET A 1 8.50 -7.02 -27.47
CA MET A 1 9.19 -7.60 -26.30
C MET A 1 8.19 -7.65 -25.17
N THR A 2 7.97 -8.83 -24.58
CA THR A 2 7.05 -9.02 -23.45
C THR A 2 7.88 -9.07 -22.16
N SER A 3 7.42 -8.40 -21.11
CA SER A 3 8.09 -8.47 -19.80
C SER A 3 7.97 -9.88 -19.22
N LYS A 4 8.90 -10.24 -18.33
CA LYS A 4 8.74 -11.37 -17.42
C LYS A 4 7.42 -11.25 -16.66
N THR A 5 6.86 -12.39 -16.24
CA THR A 5 5.72 -12.38 -15.34
C THR A 5 6.12 -11.81 -13.98
N LEU A 6 5.14 -11.28 -13.23
CA LEU A 6 5.40 -10.79 -11.87
C LEU A 6 6.00 -11.89 -10.97
N ALA A 7 5.54 -13.14 -11.12
CA ALA A 7 6.04 -14.27 -10.35
C ALA A 7 7.53 -14.54 -10.61
N GLU A 8 7.93 -14.58 -11.89
CA GLU A 8 9.34 -14.75 -12.28
C GLU A 8 10.22 -13.59 -11.77
N SER A 9 9.73 -12.35 -11.88
CA SER A 9 10.44 -11.17 -11.38
C SER A 9 10.64 -11.21 -9.86
N LEU A 10 9.64 -11.64 -9.10
CA LEU A 10 9.73 -11.76 -7.65
C LEU A 10 10.69 -12.88 -7.22
N ILE A 11 10.74 -13.99 -7.97
CA ILE A 11 11.74 -15.06 -7.77
C ILE A 11 13.15 -14.52 -8.01
N ASP A 12 13.36 -13.77 -9.11
CA ASP A 12 14.65 -13.16 -9.44
C ASP A 12 15.11 -12.17 -8.35
N LEU A 13 14.18 -11.45 -7.72
CA LEU A 13 14.44 -10.54 -6.59
C LEU A 13 14.60 -11.25 -5.24
N GLY A 14 14.49 -12.58 -5.18
CA GLY A 14 14.58 -13.36 -3.94
C GLY A 14 13.41 -13.17 -2.98
N VAL A 15 12.26 -12.67 -3.47
CA VAL A 15 11.07 -12.44 -2.65
C VAL A 15 10.33 -13.75 -2.43
N ALA A 16 10.20 -14.17 -1.16
CA ALA A 16 9.45 -15.36 -0.80
C ALA A 16 7.94 -15.18 -1.04
N THR A 17 7.29 -16.20 -1.60
CA THR A 17 5.85 -16.21 -1.80
C THR A 17 5.11 -16.38 -0.48
N SER A 18 4.18 -15.47 -0.19
CA SER A 18 3.25 -15.64 0.92
C SER A 18 2.18 -16.67 0.56
N HIS A 19 2.08 -17.76 1.32
CA HIS A 19 1.06 -18.79 1.18
C HIS A 19 -0.20 -18.46 2.00
N SER A 20 -0.50 -17.18 2.18
CA SER A 20 -1.68 -16.74 2.92
C SER A 20 -2.97 -17.16 2.23
N ARG A 21 -4.03 -17.40 3.01
CA ARG A 21 -5.27 -17.94 2.49
C ARG A 21 -5.90 -16.96 1.48
N PRO A 22 -6.21 -17.41 0.25
CA PRO A 22 -6.87 -16.56 -0.73
C PRO A 22 -8.14 -15.91 -0.15
N LYS A 23 -8.31 -14.61 -0.40
CA LYS A 23 -9.48 -13.79 0.02
C LYS A 23 -9.62 -13.61 1.53
N THR A 24 -8.62 -13.94 2.33
CA THR A 24 -8.66 -13.64 3.76
C THR A 24 -8.12 -12.25 3.98
N SER A 25 -8.95 -11.38 4.56
CA SER A 25 -8.53 -9.99 4.74
C SER A 25 -7.26 -9.88 5.60
N ASN A 26 -6.92 -10.85 6.45
CA ASN A 26 -5.86 -10.74 7.46
C ASN A 26 -4.40 -10.67 6.93
N ASP A 27 -4.17 -10.65 5.63
CA ASP A 27 -2.85 -10.87 5.03
C ASP A 27 -1.85 -9.71 5.25
N ASN A 28 -2.30 -8.53 5.71
CA ASN A 28 -1.40 -7.43 6.08
C ASN A 28 -1.97 -6.54 7.21
N PRO A 29 -1.80 -6.92 8.49
CA PRO A 29 -2.30 -6.12 9.62
C PRO A 29 -1.65 -4.74 9.68
N HIS A 30 -0.39 -4.62 9.28
CA HIS A 30 0.36 -3.37 9.28
C HIS A 30 -0.28 -2.33 8.36
N LEU A 31 -0.48 -2.67 7.08
CA LEU A 31 -1.08 -1.74 6.11
C LEU A 31 -2.52 -1.39 6.48
N LYS A 32 -3.32 -2.34 6.95
CA LYS A 32 -4.70 -2.05 7.39
C LYS A 32 -4.75 -1.06 8.54
N ALA A 33 -3.90 -1.25 9.54
CA ALA A 33 -3.84 -0.37 10.68
C ALA A 33 -3.43 1.04 10.22
N SER A 34 -2.37 1.13 9.41
CA SER A 34 -1.92 2.38 8.79
C SER A 34 -3.03 3.10 8.01
N PHE A 35 -3.76 2.41 7.12
CA PHE A 35 -4.86 3.02 6.36
C PHE A 35 -6.03 3.44 7.26
N LYS A 36 -6.34 2.64 8.30
CA LYS A 36 -7.36 3.01 9.28
C LYS A 36 -6.94 4.30 10.00
N THR A 37 -5.70 4.39 10.45
CA THR A 37 -5.18 5.60 11.14
C THR A 37 -5.21 6.82 10.22
N LEU A 38 -4.76 6.69 8.98
CA LEU A 38 -4.79 7.77 7.99
C LEU A 38 -6.20 8.33 7.79
N LYS A 39 -7.18 7.45 7.55
CA LYS A 39 -8.57 7.85 7.27
C LYS A 39 -9.25 8.56 8.45
N HIS A 40 -8.89 8.20 9.68
CA HIS A 40 -9.50 8.76 10.89
C HIS A 40 -8.65 9.89 11.50
N CYS A 41 -7.57 10.30 10.84
CA CYS A 41 -6.78 11.44 11.25
C CYS A 41 -7.63 12.72 11.11
N PRO A 42 -7.72 13.58 12.14
CA PRO A 42 -8.49 14.83 12.05
C PRO A 42 -8.02 15.79 10.94
N ALA A 43 -6.73 15.70 10.56
CA ALA A 43 -6.16 16.50 9.48
C ALA A 43 -6.44 15.92 8.09
N PHE A 44 -7.05 14.73 7.98
CA PHE A 44 -7.37 14.13 6.70
C PHE A 44 -8.52 14.92 6.03
N PRO A 45 -8.30 15.47 4.83
CA PRO A 45 -9.30 16.30 4.18
C PRO A 45 -10.45 15.45 3.63
N ALA A 46 -11.65 16.05 3.54
CA ALA A 46 -12.79 15.40 2.90
C ALA A 46 -12.57 15.19 1.38
N VAL A 47 -11.87 16.14 0.75
CA VAL A 47 -11.50 16.11 -0.67
C VAL A 47 -10.13 16.78 -0.82
N PHE A 48 -9.23 16.17 -1.59
CA PHE A 48 -7.96 16.79 -1.98
C PHE A 48 -8.16 17.67 -3.22
N GLY A 49 -7.43 18.79 -3.31
CA GLY A 49 -7.49 19.69 -4.47
C GLY A 49 -6.80 19.13 -5.71
N SER A 50 -5.75 18.34 -5.51
CA SER A 50 -4.95 17.72 -6.57
C SER A 50 -4.26 16.43 -6.10
N VAL A 51 -3.65 15.71 -7.06
CA VAL A 51 -2.82 14.54 -6.74
C VAL A 51 -1.55 14.96 -5.99
N GLU A 52 -1.01 16.12 -6.32
CA GLU A 52 0.17 16.72 -5.69
C GLU A 52 -0.08 16.99 -4.21
N ASP A 53 -1.24 17.57 -3.87
CA ASP A 53 -1.64 17.80 -2.47
C ASP A 53 -1.72 16.49 -1.69
N THR A 54 -2.25 15.44 -2.32
CA THR A 54 -2.35 14.10 -1.72
C THR A 54 -0.97 13.51 -1.43
N ARG A 55 -0.01 13.68 -2.37
CA ARG A 55 1.36 13.18 -2.19
C ARG A 55 2.08 13.91 -1.06
N VAL A 56 1.98 15.24 -0.99
CA VAL A 56 2.60 16.04 0.08
C VAL A 56 2.02 15.66 1.44
N PHE A 57 0.70 15.52 1.54
CA PHE A 57 0.05 15.07 2.78
C PHE A 57 0.54 13.69 3.23
N CYS A 58 0.55 12.71 2.33
CA CYS A 58 1.01 11.35 2.63
C CYS A 58 2.50 11.30 3.01
N GLN A 59 3.35 12.09 2.35
CA GLN A 59 4.76 12.21 2.70
C GLN A 59 4.95 12.75 4.12
N GLY A 60 4.20 13.78 4.51
CA GLY A 60 4.25 14.31 5.88
C GLY A 60 3.66 13.37 6.92
N PHE A 61 2.60 12.63 6.58
CA PHE A 61 1.94 11.70 7.50
C PHE A 61 2.76 10.43 7.79
N TYR A 62 3.52 9.94 6.81
CA TYR A 62 4.30 8.70 6.89
C TYR A 62 5.82 8.89 7.06
N ALA A 63 6.28 10.14 7.24
CA ALA A 63 7.66 10.45 7.61
C ALA A 63 8.00 9.90 9.00
#